data_AF-A0A0R2HA40-F1
#
_entry.id   AF-A0A0R2HA40-F1
#
_cell.length_a   1.000
_cell.length_b   1.000
_cell.length_c   1.000
_cell.angle_alpha   90.00
_cell.angle_beta   90.00
_cell.angle_gamma   90.00
#
_symmetry.space_group_name_H-M   'P 1'
#
loop_
_entity.id
_entity.type
_entity.pdbx_description
1 polymer ?
#
loop_
_entity_poly.entity_id
_entity_poly.type
_entity_poly.pdbx_seq_one_letter_code
_entity_poly.pdbx_strand_id
1 'polypeptide(L)'
;MTDGIVDAFQAAGLPIFGPTKSAAQLEGSKAFTKALLQKYDIPTADSVTVTNLNEAKQVLNTHAYPVVVKLDGLALGKGVSIYEHPETALAGIENIYEQDSQAPLVIEEFMQGPEFSIFSFVGKEQVVHAPIAQDHKRLLDGDRGPNTGGMGAYSPVRWIGEDVVQTAITSLVEPVLAAMRAEGTPFEGILYTGVMLTEAGPKVIEYNVRFGDPEAQVVLPQLTSDLYTNIMELLAGKPTNMTWQDTDVYLGVTLAAPGYPVNPEKGLPLPALPNDVQIDYAGVKQQTNQLVSNGGRVLTAVIHRPTMVTAQTDLYAALDQTHTDLVYRHDIGHQAVVAELAEE
;
A
#
# COMPACT_ATOMS: atom_id res chain seq x y z
N MET A 1 -11.31 -1.37 -10.49
CA MET A 1 -10.55 -0.37 -11.30
C MET A 1 -10.17 -0.92 -12.65
N THR A 2 -9.61 -2.12 -12.71
CA THR A 2 -9.31 -2.87 -13.95
C THR A 2 -10.50 -3.16 -14.88
N ASP A 3 -11.74 -2.95 -14.42
CA ASP A 3 -12.96 -3.14 -15.22
C ASP A 3 -13.34 -1.91 -16.06
N GLY A 4 -12.63 -0.79 -15.95
CA GLY A 4 -12.77 0.36 -16.87
C GLY A 4 -13.87 1.36 -16.51
N ILE A 5 -14.07 1.66 -15.22
CA ILE A 5 -15.00 2.71 -14.80
C ILE A 5 -14.60 4.09 -15.35
N VAL A 6 -13.29 4.36 -15.44
CA VAL A 6 -12.77 5.62 -15.99
C VAL A 6 -13.10 5.76 -17.47
N ASP A 7 -12.86 4.70 -18.24
CA ASP A 7 -13.22 4.65 -19.66
C ASP A 7 -14.72 4.91 -19.87
N ALA A 8 -15.58 4.32 -19.03
CA ALA A 8 -17.03 4.50 -19.10
C ALA A 8 -17.46 5.94 -18.81
N PHE A 9 -16.89 6.58 -17.79
CA PHE A 9 -17.16 7.98 -17.46
C PHE A 9 -16.68 8.92 -18.56
N GLN A 10 -15.48 8.70 -19.08
CA GLN A 10 -14.92 9.50 -20.18
C GLN A 10 -15.77 9.38 -21.46
N ALA A 11 -16.22 8.17 -21.80
CA ALA A 11 -17.13 7.94 -22.94
C ALA A 11 -18.48 8.67 -22.77
N ALA A 12 -18.93 8.87 -21.52
CA ALA A 12 -20.13 9.63 -21.19
C ALA A 12 -19.89 11.15 -21.03
N GLY A 13 -18.65 11.63 -21.19
CA GLY A 13 -18.29 13.03 -20.97
C GLY A 13 -18.34 13.48 -19.50
N LEU A 14 -18.21 12.54 -18.56
CA LEU A 14 -18.22 12.79 -17.12
C LEU A 14 -16.79 12.88 -16.57
N PRO A 15 -16.48 13.86 -15.68
CA PRO A 15 -15.19 13.94 -15.02
C PRO A 15 -15.03 12.79 -14.02
N ILE A 16 -13.85 12.18 -14.01
CA ILE A 16 -13.45 11.13 -13.07
C ILE A 16 -11.93 11.18 -12.90
N PHE A 17 -11.44 11.00 -11.67
CA PHE A 17 -10.02 10.97 -11.35
C PHE A 17 -9.57 9.54 -11.04
N GLY A 18 -8.73 8.99 -11.91
CA GLY A 18 -8.28 7.61 -11.83
C GLY A 18 -7.74 7.11 -13.17
N PRO A 19 -7.08 5.95 -13.17
CA PRO A 19 -6.49 5.37 -14.38
C PRO A 19 -7.57 4.76 -15.29
N THR A 20 -7.34 4.81 -16.59
CA THR A 20 -8.07 3.98 -17.55
C THR A 20 -7.83 2.49 -17.28
N LYS A 21 -8.65 1.63 -17.87
CA LYS A 21 -8.48 0.17 -17.81
C LYS A 21 -7.08 -0.28 -18.24
N SER A 22 -6.53 0.35 -19.27
CA SER A 22 -5.18 0.03 -19.77
C SER A 22 -4.10 0.47 -18.79
N ALA A 23 -4.20 1.69 -18.24
CA ALA A 23 -3.26 2.18 -17.24
C ALA A 23 -3.33 1.41 -15.90
N ALA A 24 -4.52 0.92 -15.54
CA ALA A 24 -4.74 0.11 -14.35
C ALA A 24 -4.08 -1.28 -14.39
N GLN A 25 -3.49 -1.68 -15.53
CA GLN A 25 -2.68 -2.90 -15.61
C GLN A 25 -1.45 -2.84 -14.70
N LEU A 26 -0.97 -1.64 -14.31
CA LEU A 26 0.12 -1.49 -13.33
C LEU A 26 -0.14 -2.21 -11.99
N GLU A 27 -1.40 -2.24 -11.53
CA GLU A 27 -1.83 -3.03 -10.37
C GLU A 27 -2.44 -4.36 -10.80
N GLY A 28 -3.17 -4.36 -11.92
CA GLY A 28 -3.95 -5.49 -12.41
C GLY A 28 -3.12 -6.69 -12.89
N SER A 29 -1.91 -6.48 -13.37
CA SER A 29 -0.99 -7.55 -13.79
C SER A 29 0.44 -7.25 -13.35
N LYS A 30 0.93 -8.05 -12.41
CA LYS A 30 2.33 -8.05 -11.96
C LYS A 30 3.26 -8.43 -13.11
N ALA A 31 2.84 -9.35 -13.99
CA ALA A 31 3.62 -9.71 -15.16
C ALA A 31 3.78 -8.52 -16.12
N PHE A 32 2.71 -7.78 -16.40
CA PHE A 32 2.76 -6.53 -17.18
C PHE A 32 3.72 -5.53 -16.53
N THR A 33 3.55 -5.29 -15.22
CA THR A 33 4.39 -4.34 -14.49
C THR A 33 5.86 -4.74 -14.55
N LYS A 34 6.21 -5.99 -14.24
CA LYS A 34 7.62 -6.44 -14.30
C LYS A 34 8.22 -6.34 -15.70
N ALA A 35 7.47 -6.72 -16.73
CA ALA A 35 7.93 -6.57 -18.11
C ALA A 35 8.17 -5.10 -18.48
N LEU A 36 7.31 -4.18 -18.03
CA LEU A 36 7.48 -2.75 -18.24
C LEU A 36 8.73 -2.23 -17.51
N LEU A 37 8.90 -2.57 -16.24
CA LEU A 37 10.05 -2.13 -15.45
C LEU A 37 11.36 -2.66 -16.05
N GLN A 38 11.40 -3.91 -16.48
CA GLN A 38 12.58 -4.49 -17.14
C GLN A 38 12.86 -3.81 -18.49
N LYS A 39 11.83 -3.52 -19.30
CA LYS A 39 12.00 -2.87 -20.61
C LYS A 39 12.58 -1.46 -20.51
N TYR A 40 12.30 -0.76 -19.42
CA TYR A 40 12.68 0.63 -19.19
C TYR A 40 13.76 0.80 -18.11
N ASP A 41 14.43 -0.29 -17.71
CA ASP A 41 15.49 -0.32 -16.70
C ASP A 41 15.11 0.35 -15.37
N ILE A 42 13.84 0.19 -14.95
CA ILE A 42 13.32 0.74 -13.70
C ILE A 42 13.65 -0.22 -12.55
N PRO A 43 14.35 0.22 -11.49
CA PRO A 43 14.80 -0.67 -10.41
C PRO A 43 13.66 -1.41 -9.71
N THR A 44 13.73 -2.73 -9.70
CA THR A 44 12.81 -3.63 -9.00
C THR A 44 13.53 -4.93 -8.65
N ALA A 45 12.86 -5.85 -7.96
CA ALA A 45 13.33 -7.20 -7.78
C ALA A 45 13.45 -7.91 -9.13
N ASP A 46 14.61 -8.51 -9.40
CA ASP A 46 14.81 -9.46 -10.50
C ASP A 46 13.70 -10.51 -10.49
N SER A 47 13.06 -10.71 -11.64
CA SER A 47 11.85 -11.52 -11.72
C SER A 47 11.73 -12.29 -13.03
N VAL A 48 11.10 -13.46 -12.96
CA VAL A 48 10.72 -14.25 -14.14
C VAL A 48 9.23 -14.56 -14.07
N THR A 49 8.52 -14.26 -15.16
CA THR A 49 7.13 -14.69 -15.33
C THR A 49 7.08 -16.10 -15.90
N VAL A 50 6.31 -16.97 -15.29
CA VAL A 50 6.11 -18.37 -15.69
C VAL A 50 4.63 -18.68 -15.81
N THR A 51 4.29 -19.58 -16.74
CA THR A 51 2.88 -19.91 -17.06
C THR A 51 2.53 -21.38 -16.80
N ASN A 52 3.53 -22.19 -16.47
CA ASN A 52 3.36 -23.59 -16.17
C ASN A 52 4.41 -24.10 -15.17
N LEU A 53 4.10 -25.25 -14.56
CA LEU A 53 4.94 -25.87 -13.54
C LEU A 53 6.37 -26.18 -14.01
N ASN A 54 6.56 -26.53 -15.29
CA ASN A 54 7.89 -26.87 -15.79
C ASN A 54 8.79 -25.64 -15.90
N GLU A 55 8.27 -24.52 -16.39
CA GLU A 55 8.96 -23.22 -16.37
C GLU A 55 9.30 -22.82 -14.93
N ALA A 56 8.32 -22.91 -14.02
CA ALA A 56 8.54 -22.58 -12.61
C ALA A 56 9.67 -23.43 -11.99
N LYS A 57 9.69 -24.73 -12.25
CA LYS A 57 10.76 -25.65 -11.79
C LYS A 57 12.13 -25.24 -12.33
N GLN A 58 12.22 -24.80 -13.58
CA GLN A 58 13.48 -24.34 -14.16
C GLN A 58 13.98 -23.08 -13.47
N VAL A 59 13.09 -22.12 -13.22
CA VAL A 59 13.41 -20.87 -12.52
C VAL A 59 13.86 -21.13 -11.08
N LEU A 60 13.17 -22.00 -10.34
CA LEU A 60 13.55 -22.36 -8.97
C LEU A 60 14.95 -23.00 -8.86
N ASN A 61 15.42 -23.69 -9.91
CA ASN A 61 16.75 -24.29 -9.92
C ASN A 61 17.88 -23.26 -10.08
N THR A 62 17.57 -22.07 -10.59
CA THR A 62 18.57 -21.03 -10.87
C THR A 62 18.49 -19.82 -9.94
N HIS A 63 17.35 -19.61 -9.26
CA HIS A 63 17.16 -18.50 -8.33
C HIS A 63 17.80 -18.75 -6.96
N ALA A 64 18.30 -17.68 -6.34
CA ALA A 64 18.69 -17.68 -4.94
C ALA A 64 17.45 -17.69 -4.02
N TYR A 65 17.62 -18.23 -2.82
CA TYR A 65 16.60 -18.25 -1.78
C TYR A 65 16.95 -17.24 -0.68
N PRO A 66 15.97 -16.58 -0.04
CA PRO A 66 14.52 -16.78 -0.18
C PRO A 66 13.98 -16.32 -1.53
N VAL A 67 12.90 -16.95 -2.00
CA VAL A 67 12.23 -16.59 -3.26
C VAL A 67 10.82 -16.08 -2.98
N VAL A 68 10.39 -15.06 -3.72
CA VAL A 68 9.04 -14.52 -3.63
C VAL A 68 8.23 -15.01 -4.82
N VAL A 69 7.11 -15.68 -4.56
CA VAL A 69 6.19 -16.16 -5.60
C VAL A 69 4.92 -15.32 -5.53
N LYS A 70 4.60 -14.63 -6.63
CA LYS A 70 3.41 -13.81 -6.75
C LYS A 70 2.48 -14.35 -7.83
N LEU A 71 1.21 -14.54 -7.49
CA LEU A 71 0.14 -14.76 -8.47
C LEU A 71 -0.08 -13.49 -9.28
N ASP A 72 -0.07 -13.62 -10.60
CA ASP A 72 -0.44 -12.53 -11.49
C ASP A 72 -1.96 -12.28 -11.42
N GLY A 73 -2.36 -11.01 -11.39
CA GLY A 73 -3.75 -10.62 -11.11
C GLY A 73 -4.02 -10.14 -9.68
N LEU A 74 -5.28 -9.71 -9.48
CA LEU A 74 -5.79 -9.22 -8.20
C LEU A 74 -6.20 -10.39 -7.28
N ALA A 75 -5.26 -10.88 -6.47
CA ALA A 75 -5.47 -12.00 -5.56
C ALA A 75 -5.91 -11.58 -4.13
N LEU A 76 -6.61 -10.46 -3.97
CA LEU A 76 -7.13 -9.93 -2.68
C LEU A 76 -6.09 -9.96 -1.53
N GLY A 77 -4.83 -9.64 -1.82
CA GLY A 77 -3.74 -9.62 -0.83
C GLY A 77 -3.21 -11.00 -0.39
N LYS A 78 -3.73 -12.10 -0.93
CA LYS A 78 -3.28 -13.48 -0.64
C LYS A 78 -2.34 -14.06 -1.70
N GLY A 79 -2.00 -13.27 -2.71
CA GLY A 79 -1.24 -13.74 -3.87
C GLY A 79 0.28 -13.63 -3.76
N VAL A 80 0.85 -13.39 -2.57
CA VAL A 80 2.31 -13.26 -2.39
C VAL A 80 2.76 -14.25 -1.32
N SER A 81 3.69 -15.13 -1.67
CA SER A 81 4.30 -16.11 -0.76
C SER A 81 5.81 -16.00 -0.79
N ILE A 82 6.46 -16.14 0.36
CA ILE A 82 7.92 -16.13 0.49
C ILE A 82 8.34 -17.52 0.94
N TYR A 83 9.27 -18.13 0.21
CA TYR A 83 9.77 -19.45 0.51
C TYR A 83 11.28 -19.40 0.77
N GLU A 84 11.70 -19.85 1.94
CA GLU A 84 13.11 -19.88 2.33
C GLU A 84 13.87 -21.06 1.74
N HIS A 85 13.16 -22.12 1.33
CA HIS A 85 13.78 -23.37 0.90
C HIS A 85 13.17 -23.93 -0.40
N PRO A 86 13.99 -24.56 -1.27
CA PRO A 86 13.53 -25.09 -2.55
C PRO A 86 12.36 -26.07 -2.45
N GLU A 87 12.40 -26.96 -1.47
CA GLU A 87 11.37 -27.99 -1.26
C GLU A 87 10.01 -27.35 -0.96
N THR A 88 9.99 -26.35 -0.07
CA THR A 88 8.76 -25.62 0.29
C THR A 88 8.24 -24.76 -0.85
N ALA A 89 9.14 -24.13 -1.62
CA ALA A 89 8.77 -23.34 -2.79
C ALA A 89 8.12 -24.20 -3.87
N LEU A 90 8.72 -25.36 -4.16
CA LEU A 90 8.20 -26.29 -5.14
C LEU A 90 6.82 -26.82 -4.73
N ALA A 91 6.67 -27.29 -3.50
CA ALA A 91 5.40 -27.80 -3.01
C ALA A 91 4.29 -26.72 -3.06
N GLY A 92 4.63 -25.48 -2.71
CA GLY A 92 3.71 -24.35 -2.79
C GLY A 92 3.28 -24.02 -4.22
N ILE A 93 4.22 -24.01 -5.17
CA ILE A 93 3.94 -23.78 -6.59
C ILE A 93 3.15 -24.94 -7.21
N GLU A 94 3.46 -26.19 -6.85
CA GLU A 94 2.70 -27.37 -7.30
C GLU A 94 1.23 -27.27 -6.86
N ASN A 95 0.97 -26.88 -5.61
CA ASN A 95 -0.39 -26.67 -5.12
C ASN A 95 -1.15 -25.60 -5.94
N ILE A 96 -0.47 -24.52 -6.31
CA ILE A 96 -1.07 -23.48 -7.16
C ILE A 96 -1.45 -24.06 -8.53
N TYR A 97 -0.55 -24.79 -9.18
CA TYR A 97 -0.80 -25.37 -10.51
C TYR A 97 -1.77 -26.56 -10.50
N GLU A 98 -1.95 -27.24 -9.36
CA GLU A 98 -3.02 -28.23 -9.19
C GLU A 98 -4.41 -27.58 -9.18
N GLN A 99 -4.52 -26.37 -8.61
CA GLN A 99 -5.76 -25.60 -8.61
C GLN A 99 -6.00 -24.92 -9.97
N ASP A 100 -4.95 -24.37 -10.59
CA ASP A 100 -4.98 -23.75 -11.90
C ASP A 100 -3.68 -24.01 -12.68
N SER A 101 -3.73 -25.00 -13.58
CA SER A 101 -2.58 -25.45 -14.37
C SER A 101 -1.99 -24.40 -15.32
N GLN A 102 -2.66 -23.25 -15.51
CA GLN A 102 -2.23 -22.16 -16.38
C GLN A 102 -2.08 -20.84 -15.62
N ALA A 103 -2.06 -20.87 -14.29
CA ALA A 103 -1.89 -19.68 -13.47
C ALA A 103 -0.57 -18.96 -13.82
N PRO A 104 -0.61 -17.70 -14.28
CA PRO A 104 0.60 -16.91 -14.45
C PRO A 104 1.17 -16.54 -13.09
N LEU A 105 2.46 -16.83 -12.90
CA LEU A 105 3.21 -16.51 -11.68
C LEU A 105 4.39 -15.61 -12.03
N VAL A 106 4.70 -14.69 -11.12
CA VAL A 106 5.94 -13.94 -11.11
C VAL A 106 6.79 -14.47 -9.96
N ILE A 107 7.96 -15.01 -10.28
CA ILE A 107 8.95 -15.48 -9.30
C ILE A 107 10.03 -14.42 -9.20
N GLU A 108 10.25 -13.85 -8.01
CA GLU A 108 11.14 -12.70 -7.77
C GLU A 108 12.24 -13.02 -6.76
N GLU A 109 13.36 -12.31 -6.85
CA GLU A 109 14.32 -12.22 -5.76
C GLU A 109 13.66 -11.67 -4.49
N PHE A 110 14.09 -12.18 -3.34
CA PHE A 110 13.73 -11.58 -2.06
C PHE A 110 14.56 -10.31 -1.83
N MET A 111 13.89 -9.17 -1.72
CA MET A 111 14.52 -7.91 -1.33
C MET A 111 14.39 -7.71 0.17
N GLN A 112 15.42 -7.12 0.77
CA GLN A 112 15.43 -6.76 2.19
C GLN A 112 15.72 -5.26 2.34
N GLY A 113 15.07 -4.65 3.32
CA GLY A 113 15.22 -3.25 3.65
C GLY A 113 13.96 -2.72 4.34
N PRO A 114 13.97 -1.44 4.73
CA PRO A 114 12.75 -0.78 5.12
C PRO A 114 11.82 -0.53 3.93
N GLU A 115 10.52 -0.74 4.16
CA GLU A 115 9.46 -0.42 3.20
C GLU A 115 8.91 0.98 3.46
N PHE A 116 8.58 1.71 2.39
CA PHE A 116 7.79 2.94 2.44
C PHE A 116 6.96 3.12 1.17
N SER A 117 5.98 4.01 1.25
CA SER A 117 4.98 4.27 0.21
C SER A 117 5.10 5.70 -0.29
N ILE A 118 5.18 5.88 -1.61
CA ILE A 118 5.07 7.19 -2.27
C ILE A 118 3.71 7.27 -2.95
N PHE A 119 2.93 8.30 -2.62
CA PHE A 119 1.67 8.62 -3.30
C PHE A 119 1.87 9.81 -4.23
N SER A 120 1.55 9.63 -5.51
CA SER A 120 1.67 10.67 -6.53
C SER A 120 0.31 10.96 -7.15
N PHE A 121 -0.13 12.21 -7.05
CA PHE A 121 -1.27 12.73 -7.79
C PHE A 121 -0.81 13.04 -9.21
N VAL A 122 -1.28 12.25 -10.17
CA VAL A 122 -0.91 12.35 -11.58
C VAL A 122 -2.08 12.97 -12.33
N GLY A 123 -1.89 14.21 -12.78
CA GLY A 123 -2.78 14.89 -13.73
C GLY A 123 -2.24 14.80 -15.15
N LYS A 124 -2.91 15.48 -16.09
CA LYS A 124 -2.53 15.48 -17.51
C LYS A 124 -1.14 16.05 -17.76
N GLU A 125 -0.82 17.14 -17.08
CA GLU A 125 0.38 17.97 -17.31
C GLU A 125 1.31 18.05 -16.10
N GLN A 126 0.90 17.53 -14.94
CA GLN A 126 1.61 17.69 -13.67
C GLN A 126 1.52 16.42 -12.82
N VAL A 127 2.62 16.12 -12.13
CA VAL A 127 2.67 15.12 -11.06
C VAL A 127 2.99 15.85 -9.77
N VAL A 128 2.26 15.53 -8.69
CA VAL A 128 2.48 16.09 -7.35
C VAL A 128 2.61 14.96 -6.35
N HIS A 129 3.66 14.98 -5.53
CA HIS A 129 3.93 13.93 -4.55
C HIS A 129 3.39 14.34 -3.17
N ALA A 130 2.76 13.40 -2.48
CA ALA A 130 2.35 13.55 -1.08
C ALA A 130 3.53 13.19 -0.15
N PRO A 131 3.47 13.57 1.14
CA PRO A 131 4.36 13.03 2.15
C PRO A 131 4.36 11.51 2.13
N ILE A 132 5.54 10.90 2.24
CA ILE A 132 5.66 9.44 2.24
C ILE A 132 5.01 8.86 3.50
N ALA A 133 4.55 7.61 3.38
CA ALA A 133 3.96 6.87 4.50
C ALA A 133 4.66 5.52 4.66
N GLN A 134 4.49 4.92 5.82
CA GLN A 134 4.84 3.51 6.03
C GLN A 134 3.62 2.79 6.62
N ASP A 135 3.29 1.63 6.06
CA ASP A 135 2.21 0.77 6.52
C ASP A 135 2.76 -0.45 7.27
N HIS A 136 1.91 -1.03 8.13
CA HIS A 136 2.21 -2.24 8.87
C HIS A 136 1.24 -3.34 8.45
N LYS A 137 1.65 -4.18 7.48
CA LYS A 137 0.80 -5.20 6.87
C LYS A 137 0.50 -6.41 7.76
N ARG A 138 1.37 -6.71 8.73
CA ARG A 138 1.30 -7.92 9.57
C ARG A 138 0.28 -7.76 10.69
N LEU A 139 -0.47 -8.83 10.98
CA LEU A 139 -1.58 -8.82 11.94
C LEU A 139 -1.14 -8.58 13.39
N LEU A 140 -0.01 -9.14 13.79
CA LEU A 140 0.44 -9.19 15.18
C LEU A 140 1.67 -8.31 15.41
N ASP A 141 1.84 -7.88 16.66
CA ASP A 141 3.02 -7.13 17.13
C ASP A 141 4.34 -7.84 16.77
N GLY A 142 5.37 -7.03 16.49
CA GLY A 142 6.67 -7.45 15.99
C GLY A 142 6.63 -7.91 14.53
N ASP A 143 5.69 -7.38 13.74
CA ASP A 143 5.45 -7.75 12.34
C ASP A 143 5.25 -9.26 12.13
N ARG A 144 4.47 -9.89 13.01
CA ARG A 144 4.18 -11.33 12.99
C ARG A 144 2.79 -11.65 12.47
N GLY A 145 2.55 -12.94 12.23
CA GLY A 145 1.25 -13.44 11.76
C GLY A 145 1.03 -13.22 10.26
N PRO A 146 -0.19 -13.46 9.76
CA PRO A 146 -0.49 -13.35 8.33
C PRO A 146 -0.38 -11.90 7.83
N ASN A 147 -0.12 -11.75 6.53
CA ASN A 147 -0.33 -10.47 5.85
C ASN A 147 -1.82 -10.10 5.87
N THR A 148 -2.08 -8.81 6.01
CA THR A 148 -3.41 -8.21 6.04
C THR A 148 -3.50 -7.10 4.99
N GLY A 149 -4.61 -6.37 4.96
CA GLY A 149 -4.71 -5.14 4.19
C GLY A 149 -3.95 -3.96 4.81
N GLY A 150 -3.41 -4.10 6.02
CA GLY A 150 -2.77 -3.04 6.80
C GLY A 150 -3.43 -2.91 8.18
N MET A 151 -2.63 -3.01 9.25
CA MET A 151 -3.04 -2.88 10.65
C MET A 151 -2.76 -1.49 11.24
N GLY A 152 -2.13 -0.62 10.45
CA GLY A 152 -1.84 0.75 10.81
C GLY A 152 -0.86 1.35 9.81
N ALA A 153 -0.76 2.66 9.83
CA ALA A 153 0.19 3.41 9.02
C ALA A 153 0.56 4.70 9.72
N TYR A 154 1.63 5.35 9.28
CA TYR A 154 1.95 6.69 9.70
C TYR A 154 2.60 7.51 8.58
N SER A 155 2.54 8.83 8.73
CA SER A 155 3.15 9.78 7.81
C SER A 155 3.36 11.15 8.50
N PRO A 156 4.44 11.88 8.20
CA PRO A 156 5.54 11.52 7.31
C PRO A 156 6.51 10.49 7.93
N VAL A 157 7.33 9.85 7.08
CA VAL A 157 8.39 8.94 7.53
C VAL A 157 9.72 9.71 7.61
N ARG A 158 9.96 10.38 8.73
CA ARG A 158 11.06 11.36 8.89
C ARG A 158 12.47 10.76 8.87
N TRP A 159 12.61 9.50 9.27
CA TRP A 159 13.91 8.82 9.34
C TRP A 159 14.40 8.31 7.97
N ILE A 160 13.57 8.42 6.92
CA ILE A 160 14.00 8.23 5.54
C ILE A 160 14.44 9.59 4.99
N GLY A 161 15.71 9.69 4.60
CA GLY A 161 16.28 10.93 4.10
C GLY A 161 15.61 11.46 2.83
N GLU A 162 15.50 12.79 2.71
CA GLU A 162 14.91 13.45 1.55
C GLU A 162 15.63 13.09 0.23
N ASP A 163 16.94 12.84 0.30
CA ASP A 163 17.75 12.39 -0.84
C ASP A 163 17.34 10.99 -1.33
N VAL A 164 17.01 10.09 -0.40
CA VAL A 164 16.46 8.76 -0.70
C VAL A 164 15.09 8.89 -1.35
N VAL A 165 14.22 9.75 -0.81
CA VAL A 165 12.88 10.00 -1.38
C VAL A 165 13.00 10.57 -2.80
N GLN A 166 13.87 11.55 -3.01
CA GLN A 166 14.09 12.15 -4.33
C GLN A 166 14.68 11.13 -5.32
N THR A 167 15.57 10.26 -4.86
CA THR A 167 16.11 9.16 -5.67
C THR A 167 14.99 8.18 -6.05
N ALA A 168 14.12 7.81 -5.12
CA ALA A 168 12.99 6.93 -5.41
C ALA A 168 12.00 7.57 -6.40
N ILE A 169 11.71 8.87 -6.28
CA ILE A 169 10.86 9.58 -7.25
C ILE A 169 11.47 9.56 -8.66
N THR A 170 12.73 9.97 -8.78
CA THR A 170 13.40 10.13 -10.09
C THR A 170 13.77 8.81 -10.75
N SER A 171 13.99 7.75 -9.98
CA SER A 171 14.34 6.42 -10.52
C SER A 171 13.15 5.48 -10.67
N LEU A 172 12.07 5.65 -9.90
CA LEU A 172 10.94 4.70 -9.87
C LEU A 172 9.63 5.32 -10.36
N VAL A 173 9.29 6.55 -9.96
CA VAL A 173 7.98 7.16 -10.23
C VAL A 173 7.96 7.86 -11.58
N GLU A 174 8.89 8.78 -11.82
CA GLU A 174 8.95 9.52 -13.08
C GLU A 174 9.18 8.59 -14.29
N PRO A 175 10.09 7.60 -14.22
CA PRO A 175 10.33 6.69 -15.35
C PRO A 175 9.13 5.82 -15.68
N VAL A 176 8.38 5.31 -14.68
CA VAL A 176 7.21 4.47 -14.96
C VAL A 176 6.10 5.30 -15.63
N LEU A 177 5.89 6.54 -15.20
CA LEU A 177 4.90 7.42 -15.84
C LEU A 177 5.31 7.77 -17.27
N ALA A 178 6.61 7.98 -17.52
CA ALA A 178 7.15 8.17 -18.86
C ALA A 178 6.99 6.91 -19.74
N ALA A 179 7.27 5.73 -19.19
CA ALA A 179 7.11 4.44 -19.85
C ALA A 179 5.65 4.19 -20.24
N MET A 180 4.71 4.39 -19.31
CA MET A 180 3.27 4.25 -19.57
C MET A 180 2.80 5.17 -20.72
N ARG A 181 3.29 6.42 -20.77
CA ARG A 181 3.02 7.34 -21.89
C ARG A 181 3.61 6.82 -23.20
N ALA A 182 4.84 6.31 -23.19
CA ALA A 182 5.52 5.77 -24.37
C ALA A 182 4.82 4.50 -24.91
N GLU A 183 4.23 3.68 -24.05
CA GLU A 183 3.42 2.51 -24.40
C GLU A 183 1.98 2.88 -24.84
N GLY A 184 1.64 4.18 -24.90
CA GLY A 184 0.30 4.62 -25.29
C GLY A 184 -0.78 4.37 -24.24
N THR A 185 -0.40 4.20 -22.98
CA THR A 185 -1.29 3.95 -21.84
C THR A 185 -1.05 4.97 -20.72
N PRO A 186 -1.14 6.28 -20.99
CA PRO A 186 -0.82 7.31 -20.01
C PRO A 186 -1.63 7.12 -18.71
N PHE A 187 -0.95 7.32 -17.59
CA PHE A 187 -1.56 7.22 -16.27
C PHE A 187 -2.09 8.58 -15.81
N GLU A 188 -3.30 8.60 -15.25
CA GLU A 188 -3.90 9.72 -14.51
C GLU A 188 -4.52 9.15 -13.23
N GLY A 189 -4.58 9.92 -12.14
CA GLY A 189 -5.11 9.47 -10.85
C GLY A 189 -4.07 9.43 -9.74
N ILE A 190 -4.20 8.48 -8.81
CA ILE A 190 -3.24 8.28 -7.71
C ILE A 190 -2.34 7.10 -8.06
N LEU A 191 -1.05 7.35 -8.25
CA LEU A 191 -0.05 6.29 -8.32
C LEU A 191 0.52 6.06 -6.92
N TYR A 192 0.25 4.89 -6.35
CA TYR A 192 0.92 4.39 -5.16
C TYR A 192 2.12 3.52 -5.60
N THR A 193 3.32 3.95 -5.24
CA THR A 193 4.56 3.20 -5.41
C THR A 193 5.00 2.61 -4.08
N GLY A 194 4.96 1.28 -3.95
CA GLY A 194 5.56 0.57 -2.81
C GLY A 194 7.06 0.42 -3.05
N VAL A 195 7.87 0.95 -2.13
CA VAL A 195 9.33 1.03 -2.27
C VAL A 195 10.00 0.20 -1.19
N MET A 196 10.98 -0.61 -1.59
CA MET A 196 11.94 -1.24 -0.69
C MET A 196 13.25 -0.44 -0.76
N LEU A 197 13.72 0.08 0.35
CA LEU A 197 15.05 0.71 0.42
C LEU A 197 16.10 -0.37 0.69
N THR A 198 16.71 -0.89 -0.37
CA THR A 198 17.76 -1.90 -0.27
C THR A 198 19.13 -1.27 -0.05
N GLU A 199 20.16 -2.08 0.26
CA GLU A 199 21.56 -1.61 0.28
C GLU A 199 22.01 -1.01 -1.07
N ALA A 200 21.41 -1.44 -2.18
CA ALA A 200 21.69 -0.92 -3.52
C ALA A 200 20.86 0.33 -3.88
N GLY A 201 19.99 0.80 -2.98
CA GLY A 201 19.07 1.91 -3.20
C GLY A 201 17.59 1.49 -3.29
N PRO A 202 16.70 2.45 -3.59
CA PRO A 202 15.26 2.21 -3.65
C PRO A 202 14.89 1.33 -4.86
N LYS A 203 14.05 0.33 -4.63
CA LYS A 203 13.51 -0.58 -5.64
C LYS A 203 11.98 -0.67 -5.53
N VAL A 204 11.29 -0.80 -6.66
CA VAL A 204 9.84 -1.03 -6.69
C VAL A 204 9.52 -2.42 -6.15
N ILE A 205 8.62 -2.49 -5.18
CA ILE A 205 7.95 -3.72 -4.72
C ILE A 205 6.73 -3.99 -5.61
N GLU A 206 5.87 -2.98 -5.75
CA GLU A 206 4.63 -3.01 -6.52
C GLU A 206 4.12 -1.59 -6.80
N TYR A 207 3.20 -1.48 -7.76
CA TYR A 207 2.36 -0.31 -7.93
C TYR A 207 0.91 -0.66 -7.60
N ASN A 208 0.25 0.26 -6.92
CA ASN A 208 -1.20 0.31 -6.84
C ASN A 208 -1.68 1.60 -7.52
N VAL A 209 -2.89 1.60 -8.07
CA VAL A 209 -3.38 2.70 -8.91
C VAL A 209 -4.46 3.53 -8.24
N ARG A 210 -4.33 3.64 -6.91
CA ARG A 210 -5.26 4.22 -5.95
C ARG A 210 -4.54 4.49 -4.64
N PHE A 211 -5.18 5.20 -3.71
CA PHE A 211 -4.66 5.33 -2.36
C PHE A 211 -4.58 4.00 -1.60
N GLY A 212 -3.52 3.86 -0.80
CA GLY A 212 -3.42 2.82 0.22
C GLY A 212 -4.48 3.00 1.30
N ASP A 213 -4.80 1.91 1.98
CA ASP A 213 -5.67 1.90 3.16
C ASP A 213 -4.98 0.94 4.14
N PRO A 214 -4.44 1.42 5.28
CA PRO A 214 -4.81 2.66 5.97
C PRO A 214 -3.96 3.91 5.65
N GLU A 215 -3.13 3.93 4.61
CA GLU A 215 -2.25 5.10 4.37
C GLU A 215 -2.99 6.39 4.02
N ALA A 216 -4.15 6.32 3.33
CA ALA A 216 -4.95 7.51 3.04
C ALA A 216 -5.34 8.28 4.31
N GLN A 217 -5.63 7.55 5.39
CA GLN A 217 -6.07 8.06 6.68
C GLN A 217 -4.98 8.83 7.43
N VAL A 218 -3.71 8.65 7.06
CA VAL A 218 -2.59 9.41 7.65
C VAL A 218 -1.96 10.41 6.67
N VAL A 219 -2.07 10.18 5.36
CA VAL A 219 -1.54 11.10 4.34
C VAL A 219 -2.49 12.26 4.08
N LEU A 220 -3.77 11.99 3.79
CA LEU A 220 -4.71 13.04 3.38
C LEU A 220 -4.96 14.12 4.44
N PRO A 221 -5.03 13.81 5.75
CA PRO A 221 -5.23 14.84 6.77
C PRO A 221 -4.08 15.87 6.88
N GLN A 222 -2.93 15.58 6.28
CA GLN A 222 -1.82 16.53 6.23
C GLN A 222 -2.04 17.62 5.16
N LEU A 223 -3.00 17.45 4.24
CA LEU A 223 -3.23 18.39 3.14
C LEU A 223 -3.78 19.70 3.70
N THR A 224 -3.08 20.80 3.44
CA THR A 224 -3.51 22.14 3.86
C THR A 224 -4.23 22.90 2.75
N SER A 225 -4.06 22.49 1.48
CA SER A 225 -4.86 23.02 0.36
C SER A 225 -6.13 22.20 0.11
N ASP A 226 -7.01 22.69 -0.78
CA ASP A 226 -8.32 22.08 -1.01
C ASP A 226 -8.24 20.89 -1.99
N LEU A 227 -8.49 19.68 -1.50
CA LEU A 227 -8.39 18.44 -2.29
C LEU A 227 -9.26 18.48 -3.55
N TYR A 228 -10.48 19.02 -3.45
CA TYR A 228 -11.41 19.10 -4.58
C TYR A 228 -10.86 20.00 -5.69
N THR A 229 -10.44 21.21 -5.33
CA THR A 229 -9.80 22.16 -6.25
C THR A 229 -8.60 21.51 -6.93
N ASN A 230 -7.73 20.89 -6.16
CA ASN A 230 -6.51 20.28 -6.69
C ASN A 230 -6.82 19.17 -7.70
N ILE A 231 -7.75 18.26 -7.39
CA ILE A 231 -8.18 17.18 -8.31
C ILE A 231 -8.79 17.77 -9.59
N MET A 232 -9.64 18.78 -9.47
CA MET A 232 -10.28 19.41 -10.62
C MET A 232 -9.28 20.14 -11.52
N GLU A 233 -8.25 20.76 -10.95
CA GLU A 233 -7.15 21.38 -11.70
C GLU A 233 -6.31 20.33 -12.45
N LEU A 234 -5.92 19.23 -11.78
CA LEU A 234 -5.20 18.13 -12.39
C LEU A 234 -5.95 17.51 -13.58
N LEU A 235 -7.26 17.29 -13.42
CA LEU A 235 -8.14 16.79 -14.50
C LEU A 235 -8.26 17.77 -15.66
N ALA A 236 -8.20 19.07 -15.38
CA ALA A 236 -8.27 20.12 -16.38
C ALA A 236 -6.90 20.40 -17.05
N GLY A 237 -5.82 19.73 -16.65
CA GLY A 237 -4.46 20.03 -17.12
C GLY A 237 -3.97 21.41 -16.68
N LYS A 238 -4.49 21.91 -15.56
CA LYS A 238 -4.08 23.19 -14.98
C LYS A 238 -3.03 22.96 -13.89
N PRO A 239 -2.09 23.89 -13.70
CA PRO A 239 -1.20 23.85 -12.56
C PRO A 239 -2.00 23.86 -11.26
N THR A 240 -1.61 23.01 -10.31
CA THR A 240 -2.10 23.01 -8.94
C THR A 240 -0.94 23.12 -7.95
N ASN A 241 -1.23 23.60 -6.75
CA ASN A 241 -0.27 23.69 -5.65
C ASN A 241 -0.81 22.95 -4.43
N MET A 242 -0.44 21.67 -4.30
CA MET A 242 -0.76 20.90 -3.11
C MET A 242 0.25 21.23 -2.01
N THR A 243 -0.25 21.80 -0.92
CA THR A 243 0.55 22.11 0.26
C THR A 243 0.20 21.15 1.38
N TRP A 244 1.21 20.76 2.15
CA TRP A 244 1.09 19.84 3.26
C TRP A 244 1.60 20.51 4.53
N GLN A 245 1.06 20.14 5.69
CA GLN A 245 1.66 20.49 6.97
C GLN A 245 3.01 19.75 7.14
N ASP A 246 3.96 20.34 7.84
CA ASP A 246 5.32 19.81 8.03
C ASP A 246 5.73 19.64 9.51
N THR A 247 4.83 19.90 10.46
CA THR A 247 5.15 19.94 11.90
C THR A 247 4.82 18.65 12.63
N ASP A 248 3.74 17.97 12.25
CA ASP A 248 3.18 16.85 13.00
C ASP A 248 3.36 15.53 12.24
N VAL A 249 3.33 14.44 13.00
CA VAL A 249 3.23 13.07 12.51
C VAL A 249 1.81 12.58 12.78
N TYR A 250 1.20 12.00 11.74
CA TYR A 250 -0.10 11.36 11.80
C TYR A 250 0.13 9.85 11.95
N LEU A 251 -0.46 9.27 13.00
CA LEU A 251 -0.40 7.85 13.31
C LEU A 251 -1.81 7.27 13.28
N GLY A 252 -2.01 6.23 12.49
CA GLY A 252 -3.28 5.51 12.38
C GLY A 252 -3.12 4.06 12.84
N VAL A 253 -3.94 3.63 13.79
CA VAL A 253 -4.03 2.22 14.24
C VAL A 253 -5.36 1.63 13.78
N THR A 254 -5.30 0.54 13.02
CA THR A 254 -6.51 -0.15 12.57
C THR A 254 -6.99 -1.12 13.63
N LEU A 255 -8.28 -1.00 13.97
CA LEU A 255 -9.00 -1.96 14.80
C LEU A 255 -9.75 -2.93 13.87
N ALA A 256 -9.41 -4.20 13.97
CA ALA A 256 -9.98 -5.28 13.17
C ALA A 256 -10.91 -6.17 14.03
N ALA A 257 -11.84 -6.85 13.38
CA ALA A 257 -12.65 -7.86 14.03
C ALA A 257 -11.81 -9.13 14.34
N PRO A 258 -12.02 -9.79 15.49
CA PRO A 258 -11.48 -11.13 15.74
C PRO A 258 -11.74 -12.08 14.56
N GLY A 259 -10.76 -12.93 14.26
CA GLY A 259 -10.82 -13.85 13.12
C GLY A 259 -10.42 -13.25 11.76
N TYR A 260 -10.20 -11.94 11.67
CA TYR A 260 -9.49 -11.31 10.56
C TYR A 260 -8.05 -11.88 10.43
N PRO A 261 -7.53 -12.14 9.21
CA PRO A 261 -8.05 -11.83 7.89
C PRO A 261 -8.89 -12.90 7.20
N VAL A 262 -9.28 -13.97 7.91
CA VAL A 262 -9.95 -15.12 7.29
C VAL A 262 -11.46 -15.06 7.49
N ASN A 263 -11.91 -15.12 8.75
CA ASN A 263 -13.32 -15.20 9.12
C ASN A 263 -13.63 -14.17 10.20
N PRO A 264 -13.75 -12.87 9.83
CA PRO A 264 -13.97 -11.81 10.80
C PRO A 264 -15.35 -11.90 11.44
N GLU A 265 -15.38 -11.78 12.77
CA GLU A 265 -16.61 -11.68 13.55
C GLU A 265 -17.38 -10.39 13.25
N LYS A 266 -18.71 -10.45 13.29
CA LYS A 266 -19.59 -9.33 12.95
C LYS A 266 -20.53 -9.00 14.10
N GLY A 267 -20.98 -7.75 14.16
CA GLY A 267 -21.94 -7.29 15.15
C GLY A 267 -21.30 -6.84 16.47
N LEU A 268 -19.98 -6.71 16.52
CA LEU A 268 -19.26 -6.22 17.69
C LEU A 268 -19.47 -4.70 17.85
N PRO A 269 -19.74 -4.20 19.06
CA PRO A 269 -19.84 -2.76 19.30
C PRO A 269 -18.50 -2.08 19.05
N LEU A 270 -18.54 -0.86 18.51
CA LEU A 270 -17.33 -0.05 18.33
C LEU A 270 -16.97 0.69 19.63
N PRO A 271 -15.67 0.87 19.92
CA PRO A 271 -15.26 1.67 21.07
C PRO A 271 -15.63 3.14 20.89
N ALA A 272 -15.94 3.81 22.00
CA ALA A 272 -15.98 5.27 22.05
C ALA A 272 -14.55 5.78 22.32
N LEU A 273 -14.02 6.59 21.41
CA LEU A 273 -12.70 7.20 21.55
C LEU A 273 -12.84 8.69 21.94
N PRO A 274 -11.81 9.27 22.58
CA PRO A 274 -11.76 10.71 22.84
C PRO A 274 -11.90 11.55 21.57
N ASN A 275 -12.39 12.78 21.72
CA ASN A 275 -12.66 13.68 20.58
C ASN A 275 -11.41 14.09 19.79
N ASP A 276 -10.22 14.00 20.37
CA ASP A 276 -8.94 14.30 19.69
C ASP A 276 -8.40 13.10 18.88
N VAL A 277 -9.08 11.96 18.93
CA VAL A 277 -8.81 10.80 18.07
C VAL A 277 -9.84 10.77 16.94
N GLN A 278 -9.38 10.97 15.71
CA GLN A 278 -10.21 10.83 14.52
C GLN A 278 -10.53 9.35 14.29
N ILE A 279 -11.78 9.06 13.91
CA ILE A 279 -12.23 7.72 13.54
C ILE A 279 -12.59 7.68 12.07
N ASP A 280 -11.83 6.91 11.30
CA ASP A 280 -12.17 6.58 9.92
C ASP A 280 -12.78 5.18 9.87
N TYR A 281 -14.09 5.12 9.59
CA TYR A 281 -14.82 3.85 9.54
C TYR A 281 -14.51 3.06 8.26
N ALA A 282 -14.32 1.75 8.40
CA ALA A 282 -14.19 0.80 7.30
C ALA A 282 -15.42 -0.14 7.27
N GLY A 283 -15.25 -1.38 7.73
CA GLY A 283 -16.31 -2.38 7.73
C GLY A 283 -17.29 -2.22 8.90
N VAL A 284 -18.21 -1.27 8.83
CA VAL A 284 -19.27 -1.05 9.84
C VAL A 284 -20.67 -1.16 9.25
N LYS A 285 -21.68 -1.36 10.11
CA LYS A 285 -23.10 -1.20 9.76
C LYS A 285 -23.86 -0.55 10.91
N GLN A 286 -24.94 0.15 10.59
CA GLN A 286 -25.90 0.60 11.58
C GLN A 286 -26.68 -0.61 12.13
N GLN A 287 -26.71 -0.77 13.45
CA GLN A 287 -27.58 -1.70 14.15
C GLN A 287 -28.30 -0.97 15.27
N THR A 288 -29.63 -0.89 15.16
CA THR A 288 -30.48 -0.06 16.02
C THR A 288 -29.91 1.36 16.16
N ASN A 289 -29.35 1.72 17.31
CA ASN A 289 -28.85 3.05 17.65
C ASN A 289 -27.32 3.12 17.79
N GLN A 290 -26.59 2.13 17.26
CA GLN A 290 -25.13 2.11 17.30
C GLN A 290 -24.53 1.55 16.01
N LEU A 291 -23.27 1.91 15.75
CA LEU A 291 -22.48 1.23 14.74
C LEU A 291 -21.92 -0.06 15.32
N VAL A 292 -21.88 -1.10 14.50
CA VAL A 292 -21.27 -2.39 14.83
C VAL A 292 -20.37 -2.87 13.70
N SER A 293 -19.43 -3.77 14.01
CA SER A 293 -18.55 -4.38 13.01
C SER A 293 -19.33 -5.14 11.94
N ASN A 294 -18.87 -5.03 10.70
CA ASN A 294 -19.43 -5.72 9.54
C ASN A 294 -18.38 -6.12 8.49
N GLY A 295 -17.09 -5.98 8.81
CA GLY A 295 -15.98 -6.35 7.94
C GLY A 295 -14.75 -6.74 8.74
N GLY A 296 -13.68 -7.09 8.02
CA GLY A 296 -12.40 -7.47 8.61
C GLY A 296 -11.74 -6.35 9.39
N ARG A 297 -11.40 -5.26 8.69
CA ARG A 297 -11.02 -4.00 9.31
C ARG A 297 -12.29 -3.22 9.63
N VAL A 298 -12.42 -2.71 10.84
CA VAL A 298 -13.63 -2.07 11.33
C VAL A 298 -13.49 -0.55 11.30
N LEU A 299 -12.38 -0.03 11.82
CA LEU A 299 -12.06 1.40 11.80
C LEU A 299 -10.54 1.60 11.88
N THR A 300 -10.09 2.81 11.55
CA THR A 300 -8.74 3.30 11.87
C THR A 300 -8.87 4.48 12.83
N ALA A 301 -8.22 4.37 13.99
CA ALA A 301 -8.10 5.44 14.97
C ALA A 301 -6.84 6.25 14.65
N VAL A 302 -7.00 7.55 14.39
CA VAL A 302 -5.94 8.43 13.92
C VAL A 302 -5.71 9.55 14.92
N ILE A 303 -4.45 9.79 15.26
CA ILE A 303 -4.02 10.96 16.03
C ILE A 303 -2.88 11.67 15.30
N HIS A 304 -2.68 12.95 15.58
CA HIS A 304 -1.48 13.67 15.19
C HIS A 304 -0.81 14.33 16.39
N ARG A 305 0.53 14.29 16.41
CA ARG A 305 1.39 14.93 17.42
C ARG A 305 2.72 15.36 16.82
N PRO A 306 3.50 16.23 17.48
CA PRO A 306 4.78 16.70 16.95
C PRO A 306 5.83 15.59 16.71
N THR A 307 5.76 14.48 17.45
CA THR A 307 6.70 13.34 17.34
C THR A 307 5.96 12.01 17.27
N MET A 308 6.58 11.00 16.68
CA MET A 308 6.06 9.63 16.70
C MET A 308 5.93 9.11 18.13
N VAL A 309 6.90 9.37 19.00
CA VAL A 309 6.86 8.94 20.42
C VAL A 309 5.58 9.44 21.11
N THR A 310 5.26 10.72 20.93
CA THR A 310 4.06 11.33 21.54
C THR A 310 2.78 10.86 20.87
N ALA A 311 2.75 10.71 19.55
CA ALA A 311 1.60 10.15 18.83
C ALA A 311 1.28 8.72 19.30
N GLN A 312 2.30 7.87 19.41
CA GLN A 312 2.16 6.49 19.84
C GLN A 312 1.68 6.40 21.30
N THR A 313 2.31 7.17 22.20
CA THR A 313 1.95 7.20 23.62
C THR A 313 0.49 7.62 23.82
N ASP A 314 0.07 8.71 23.18
CA ASP A 314 -1.28 9.27 23.37
C ASP A 314 -2.36 8.39 22.73
N LEU A 315 -2.12 7.87 21.52
CA LEU A 315 -3.11 7.02 20.84
C LEU A 315 -3.32 5.71 21.59
N TYR A 316 -2.25 5.06 22.07
CA TYR A 316 -2.40 3.84 22.85
C TYR A 316 -2.98 4.11 24.23
N ALA A 317 -2.64 5.21 24.89
CA ALA A 317 -3.31 5.60 26.13
C ALA A 317 -4.82 5.78 25.94
N ALA A 318 -5.26 6.31 24.79
CA ALA A 318 -6.67 6.42 24.45
C ALA A 318 -7.31 5.04 24.17
N LEU A 319 -6.63 4.17 23.40
CA LEU A 319 -7.12 2.83 23.07
C LEU A 319 -7.19 1.90 24.28
N ASP A 320 -6.19 1.92 25.16
CA ASP A 320 -6.10 1.09 26.37
C ASP A 320 -7.22 1.42 27.39
N GLN A 321 -7.72 2.64 27.36
CA GLN A 321 -8.87 3.06 28.16
C GLN A 321 -10.21 2.57 27.60
N THR A 322 -10.23 2.07 26.36
CA THR A 322 -11.45 1.55 25.74
C THR A 322 -11.63 0.05 26.02
N HIS A 323 -12.83 -0.32 26.46
CA HIS A 323 -13.25 -1.72 26.46
C HIS A 323 -13.75 -2.08 25.06
N THR A 324 -12.95 -2.83 24.30
CA THR A 324 -13.31 -3.31 22.96
C THR A 324 -12.94 -4.77 22.76
N ASP A 325 -13.78 -5.50 22.02
CA ASP A 325 -13.48 -6.86 21.54
C ASP A 325 -12.71 -6.85 20.21
N LEU A 326 -12.45 -5.67 19.64
CA LEU A 326 -11.67 -5.53 18.43
C LEU A 326 -10.18 -5.76 18.71
N VAL A 327 -9.47 -6.31 17.72
CA VAL A 327 -8.03 -6.58 17.78
C VAL A 327 -7.26 -5.47 17.06
N TYR A 328 -6.16 -5.02 17.66
CA TYR A 328 -5.26 -4.05 17.07
C TYR A 328 -3.83 -4.32 17.55
N ARG A 329 -2.85 -3.75 16.84
CA ARG A 329 -1.43 -3.85 17.20
C ARG A 329 -1.02 -2.76 18.17
N HIS A 330 -0.02 -3.03 19.01
CA HIS A 330 0.50 -2.12 20.04
C HIS A 330 1.86 -1.52 19.69
N ASP A 331 2.31 -1.65 18.44
CA ASP A 331 3.65 -1.27 17.97
C ASP A 331 3.64 -0.60 16.59
N ILE A 332 2.53 0.01 16.17
CA ILE A 332 2.47 0.76 14.91
C ILE A 332 3.40 1.96 15.02
N GLY A 333 4.28 2.13 14.02
CA GLY A 333 5.30 3.18 14.01
C GLY A 333 6.54 2.88 14.87
N HIS A 334 6.72 1.66 15.38
CA HIS A 334 7.87 1.34 16.26
C HIS A 334 9.24 1.66 15.63
N GLN A 335 9.40 1.51 14.32
CA GLN A 335 10.66 1.86 13.62
C GLN A 335 10.94 3.36 13.71
N ALA A 336 9.91 4.19 13.52
CA ALA A 336 10.03 5.64 13.67
C ALA A 336 10.30 6.05 15.12
N VAL A 337 9.69 5.39 16.11
CA VAL A 337 10.01 5.61 17.53
C VAL A 337 11.49 5.31 17.82
N VAL A 338 11.99 4.17 17.35
CA VAL A 338 13.40 3.80 17.53
C VAL A 338 14.33 4.81 16.87
N ALA A 339 13.99 5.28 15.67
CA ALA A 339 14.79 6.28 14.96
C ALA A 339 14.81 7.63 15.68
N GLU A 340 13.65 8.16 16.12
CA GLU A 340 13.56 9.42 16.86
C GLU A 340 14.39 9.37 18.15
N LEU A 341 14.31 8.27 18.91
CA LEU A 341 15.05 8.10 20.16
C LEU A 341 16.56 7.89 19.96
N ALA A 342 17.02 7.52 18.77
CA ALA A 342 18.43 7.37 18.45
C ALA A 342 19.10 8.72 18.10
N GLU A 343 18.30 9.74 17.79
CA GLU A 343 18.76 11.10 17.45
C GLU A 343 18.84 12.03 18.68
N GLU A 344 18.27 11.63 19.83
CA GLU A 344 18.34 12.31 21.14
C GLU A 344 19.62 11.97 21.94
#